data_AF-A0A6H1ZIN8-F1
#
_entry.id   AF-A0A6H1ZIN8-F1
#
_cell.length_a   1.000
_cell.length_b   1.000
_cell.length_c   1.000
_cell.angle_alpha   90.00
_cell.angle_beta   90.00
_cell.angle_gamma   90.00
#
_symmetry.space_group_name_H-M   'P 1'
#
loop_
_entity.id
_entity.type
_entity.pdbx_description
1 polymer ?
#
loop_
_entity_poly.entity_id
_entity_poly.type
_entity_poly.pdbx_seq_one_letter_code
_entity_poly.pdbx_strand_id
1 'polypeptide(L)' 'MAVKKMELVGDATRTVRAKAHLERLENANGKRLLVDLDAEGHAALKALLVAGYGETNKAVVNRALVAASKRIRKT' A
#
# COMPACT_ATOMS: atom_id res chain seq x y z
N MET A 1 47.22 0.87 27.65
CA MET A 1 45.91 1.55 27.70
C MET A 1 45.09 1.05 26.51
N ALA A 2 44.12 0.16 26.73
CA ALA A 2 43.31 -0.41 25.65
C ALA A 2 42.13 0.52 25.32
N VAL A 3 42.05 0.98 24.07
CA VAL A 3 40.94 1.83 23.61
C VAL A 3 39.71 0.95 23.40
N LYS A 4 38.69 1.15 24.23
CA LYS A 4 37.41 0.44 24.17
C LYS A 4 36.66 0.89 22.90
N LYS A 5 36.46 -0.02 21.95
CA LYS A 5 35.68 0.20 20.72
C LYS A 5 34.23 0.50 21.13
N MET A 6 33.79 1.76 20.97
CA MET A 6 32.36 2.11 21.05
C MET A 6 31.71 1.68 19.74
N GLU A 7 30.80 0.71 19.81
CA GLU A 7 29.92 0.40 18.69
C GLU A 7 29.00 1.59 18.44
N LEU A 8 29.14 2.21 17.27
CA LEU A 8 28.23 3.21 16.77
C LEU A 8 26.88 2.53 16.54
N VAL A 9 25.96 2.68 17.51
CA VAL A 9 24.56 2.29 17.35
C VAL A 9 23.95 3.26 16.34
N GLY A 10 24.14 2.96 15.05
CA GLY A 10 23.49 3.67 13.96
C GLY A 10 21.98 3.57 14.14
N ASP A 11 21.29 4.68 13.90
CA ASP A 11 19.85 4.86 14.09
C ASP A 11 19.04 3.72 13.44
N ALA A 12 18.72 2.71 14.26
CA ALA A 12 18.07 1.46 13.84
C ALA A 12 16.64 1.70 13.30
N THR A 13 16.05 2.86 13.59
CA THR A 13 14.73 3.20 13.05
C THR A 13 14.80 3.54 11.56
N ARG A 14 15.94 4.06 11.10
CA ARG A 14 16.18 4.45 9.71
C ARG A 14 16.32 3.24 8.79
N THR A 15 16.94 2.17 9.28
CA THR A 15 17.10 0.89 8.54
C THR A 15 15.78 0.14 8.42
N VAL A 16 14.95 0.12 9.47
CA VAL A 16 13.62 -0.53 9.45
C VAL A 16 12.66 0.17 8.48
N ARG A 17 12.64 1.52 8.47
CA ARG A 17 11.81 2.30 7.55
C ARG A 17 12.23 2.11 6.09
N ALA A 18 13.54 2.06 5.82
CA ALA A 18 14.06 1.80 4.49
C ALA A 18 13.69 0.38 4.00
N LYS A 19 13.79 -0.62 4.89
CA LYS A 19 13.44 -2.01 4.56
C LYS A 19 11.95 -2.19 4.24
N ALA A 20 11.07 -1.62 5.06
CA ALA A 20 9.63 -1.61 4.78
C ALA A 20 9.25 -0.82 3.52
N HIS A 21 10.07 0.15 3.09
CA HIS A 21 9.89 0.84 1.82
C HIS A 21 10.28 -0.03 0.62
N LEU A 22 11.41 -0.72 0.71
CA LEU A 22 11.89 -1.65 -0.32
C LEU A 22 10.96 -2.86 -0.47
N GLU A 23 10.50 -3.46 0.64
CA GLU A 23 9.53 -4.57 0.61
C GLU A 23 8.19 -4.14 -0.01
N ARG A 24 7.77 -2.88 0.16
CA ARG A 24 6.60 -2.32 -0.53
C ARG A 24 6.83 -2.11 -2.03
N LEU A 25 8.06 -1.80 -2.44
CA LEU A 25 8.43 -1.65 -3.85
C LEU A 25 8.51 -3.00 -4.56
N GLU A 26 9.12 -4.01 -3.92
CA GLU A 26 9.18 -5.40 -4.40
C GLU A 26 7.79 -6.00 -4.58
N ASN A 27 6.93 -5.93 -3.54
CA ASN A 27 5.58 -6.49 -3.60
C ASN A 27 4.65 -5.77 -4.60
N ALA A 28 4.96 -4.53 -4.99
CA ALA A 28 4.17 -3.76 -5.95
C ALA A 28 4.73 -3.84 -7.40
N ASN A 29 5.85 -4.54 -7.62
CA ASN A 29 6.63 -4.44 -8.85
C ASN A 29 6.86 -2.97 -9.29
N GLY A 30 6.98 -2.08 -8.30
CA GLY A 30 7.21 -0.64 -8.46
C GLY A 30 6.06 0.22 -9.03
N LYS A 31 4.90 -0.32 -9.41
CA LYS A 31 3.88 0.48 -10.12
C LYS A 31 2.83 1.06 -9.18
N ARG A 32 2.98 2.35 -8.87
CA ARG A 32 1.95 3.17 -8.23
C ARG A 32 0.99 3.68 -9.29
N LEU A 33 -0.30 3.41 -9.11
CA LEU A 33 -1.36 4.04 -9.89
C LEU A 33 -1.88 5.24 -9.10
N LEU A 34 -1.66 6.44 -9.61
CA LEU A 34 -2.33 7.65 -9.14
C LEU A 34 -3.64 7.78 -9.92
N VAL A 35 -4.76 7.95 -9.22
CA VAL A 35 -6.08 8.11 -9.83
C VAL A 35 -6.76 9.29 -9.16
N ASP A 36 -7.20 10.25 -9.96
CA ASP A 36 -8.08 11.31 -9.51
C ASP A 36 -9.52 10.78 -9.53
N LEU A 37 -10.16 10.79 -8.37
CA LEU A 37 -11.58 10.44 -8.24
C LEU A 37 -12.40 11.72 -8.29
N ASP A 38 -13.47 11.71 -9.07
CA ASP A 38 -14.51 12.72 -8.98
C ASP A 38 -15.33 12.56 -7.68
N ALA A 39 -16.28 13.47 -7.46
CA ALA A 39 -17.09 13.47 -6.25
C ALA A 39 -17.86 12.16 -6.07
N GLU A 40 -18.35 11.56 -7.16
CA GLU A 40 -19.07 10.29 -7.16
C GLU A 40 -18.14 9.12 -6.81
N GLY A 41 -16.97 9.03 -7.45
CA GLY A 41 -15.97 8.01 -7.18
C GLY A 41 -15.46 8.06 -5.73
N HIS A 42 -15.26 9.27 -5.19
CA HIS A 42 -14.88 9.44 -3.79
C HIS A 42 -16.00 8.99 -2.83
N ALA A 43 -17.26 9.36 -3.11
CA ALA A 43 -18.41 8.93 -2.32
C ALA A 43 -18.58 7.40 -2.34
N ALA A 44 -18.44 6.78 -3.51
CA ALA A 44 -18.51 5.33 -3.68
C ALA A 44 -17.40 4.61 -2.90
N LEU A 45 -16.15 5.11 -2.95
CA LEU A 45 -15.05 4.57 -2.18
C LEU A 45 -15.34 4.60 -0.67
N LYS A 46 -15.85 5.73 -0.17
CA LYS A 46 -16.22 5.90 1.24
C LYS A 46 -17.35 4.95 1.65
N ALA A 47 -18.40 4.82 0.85
CA ALA A 47 -19.50 3.92 1.12
C ALA A 47 -19.04 2.46 1.19
N LEU A 48 -18.18 2.04 0.26
CA LEU A 48 -17.62 0.68 0.23
C LEU A 48 -16.74 0.36 1.45
N LEU A 49 -15.96 1.34 1.93
CA LEU A 49 -15.20 1.19 3.17
C LEU A 49 -16.11 1.01 4.38
N VAL A 50 -17.13 1.86 4.51
CA VAL A 50 -18.11 1.78 5.62
C VAL A 50 -18.85 0.45 5.60
N ALA A 51 -19.18 -0.08 4.41
CA ALA A 51 -19.82 -1.36 4.23
C ALA A 51 -18.90 -2.58 4.48
N GLY A 52 -17.61 -2.36 4.82
CA GLY A 52 -16.65 -3.44 5.05
C GLY A 52 -16.24 -4.19 3.76
N TYR A 53 -16.47 -3.61 2.59
CA TYR A 53 -16.08 -4.21 1.32
C TYR A 53 -14.55 -4.42 1.21
N GLY A 54 -13.77 -3.63 1.94
CA GLY A 54 -12.34 -3.84 2.16
C GLY A 54 -11.85 -3.00 3.34
N GLU A 55 -10.79 -3.44 3.99
CA GLU A 55 -10.27 -2.79 5.22
C GLU A 55 -9.50 -1.49 4.94
N THR A 56 -9.07 -1.28 3.70
CA THR A 56 -8.30 -0.09 3.27
C THR A 56 -8.73 0.34 1.88
N ASN A 57 -8.46 1.61 1.50
CA ASN A 57 -8.75 2.12 0.16
C ASN A 57 -8.11 1.24 -0.92
N LYS A 58 -6.86 0.80 -0.70
CA LYS A 58 -6.16 -0.13 -1.59
C LYS A 58 -6.94 -1.44 -1.76
N ALA A 59 -7.41 -2.03 -0.67
CA ALA A 59 -8.15 -3.28 -0.70
C ALA A 59 -9.47 -3.13 -1.46
N VAL A 60 -10.20 -2.03 -1.23
CA VAL A 60 -11.46 -1.72 -1.93
C VAL A 60 -11.23 -1.57 -3.43
N VAL A 61 -10.28 -0.71 -3.84
CA VAL A 61 -9.98 -0.45 -5.26
C VAL A 61 -9.54 -1.74 -5.97
N ASN A 62 -8.62 -2.50 -5.38
CA ASN A 62 -8.15 -3.75 -5.97
C ASN A 62 -9.27 -4.78 -6.12
N ARG A 63 -10.12 -4.94 -5.08
CA ARG A 63 -11.23 -5.89 -5.12
C ARG A 63 -12.28 -5.49 -6.16
N ALA A 64 -12.62 -4.21 -6.24
CA ALA A 64 -13.56 -3.69 -7.22
C ALA A 64 -13.05 -3.89 -8.67
N LEU A 65 -11.77 -3.58 -8.91
CA LEU A 65 -11.13 -3.75 -10.22
C LEU A 65 -11.12 -5.21 -10.69
N VAL A 66 -10.82 -6.15 -9.77
CA VAL A 66 -10.85 -7.60 -10.07
C VAL A 66 -12.28 -8.09 -10.28
N ALA A 67 -13.25 -7.61 -9.50
CA ALA A 67 -14.66 -7.98 -9.68
C ALA A 67 -15.19 -7.51 -11.04
N ALA A 68 -14.86 -6.27 -11.44
CA ALA A 68 -15.22 -5.72 -12.73
C ALA A 68 -14.58 -6.50 -13.89
N SER A 69 -13.28 -6.83 -13.80
CA SER A 69 -12.60 -7.59 -14.87
C SER A 69 -13.17 -8.99 -15.07
N LYS A 70 -13.59 -9.66 -13.99
CA LYS A 70 -14.28 -10.97 -14.07
C LYS A 70 -15.66 -10.87 -14.71
N ARG A 71 -16.39 -9.77 -14.50
CA ARG A 71 -17.70 -9.55 -15.15
C ARG A 71 -17.54 -9.41 -16.66
N ILE A 72 -16.56 -8.63 -17.11
CA ILE A 72 -16.29 -8.41 -18.54
C ILE A 72 -15.93 -9.74 -19.22
N ARG A 73 -15.03 -10.54 -18.63
CA ARG A 73 -14.59 -11.83 -19.20
C ARG A 73 -15.68 -12.93 -19.25
N LYS A 74 -16.79 -12.75 -18.55
CA LYS A 74 -17.93 -13.69 -18.56
C LYS A 74 -18.94 -13.38 -19.68
N THR A 75 -18.74 -12.28 -20.39
CA THR A 75 -19.50 -11.85 -21.58
C THR A 75 -18.73 -12.26 -22.82
#